data_AF-A0AAD8V118-F1
#
_entry.id   AF-A0AAD8V118-F1
#
_cell.length_a   1.000
_cell.length_b   1.000
_cell.length_c   1.000
_cell.angle_alpha   90.00
_cell.angle_beta   90.00
_cell.angle_gamma   90.00
#
_symmetry.space_group_name_H-M   'P 1'
#
loop_
_entity.id
_entity.type
_entity.pdbx_description
1 polymer ?
#
loop_
_entity_poly.entity_id
_entity_poly.type
_entity_poly.pdbx_seq_one_letter_code
_entity_poly.pdbx_strand_id
1 'polypeptide(L)'
;MGATPVRHLWFTISHTLQDGTVTVPANLEWQVLPKELGTLRYTLVDTAEVAENGEPVIHAIYHHAGIAFGLPSDYIEGVLLLSDNLTGEAEALAVATLLGLLRQVRSINQPPPRPSKKSFVSRVLGKI
;
A
#
# COMPACT_ATOMS: atom_id res chain seq x y z
N MET A 1 13.60 12.06 -18.44
CA MET A 1 14.12 11.22 -17.34
C MET A 1 12.91 10.81 -16.50
N GLY A 2 12.45 9.56 -16.61
CA GLY A 2 11.30 9.09 -15.81
C GLY A 2 11.72 8.83 -14.37
N ALA A 3 10.89 9.21 -13.39
CA ALA A 3 11.17 8.89 -11.99
C ALA A 3 11.23 7.36 -11.80
N THR A 4 12.21 6.89 -11.03
CA THR A 4 12.32 5.48 -10.65
C THR A 4 11.15 5.13 -9.72
N PRO A 5 10.37 4.08 -10.02
CA PRO A 5 9.27 3.67 -9.15
C PRO A 5 9.82 3.27 -7.78
N VAL A 6 9.20 3.79 -6.71
CA VAL A 6 9.56 3.41 -5.35
C VAL A 6 8.79 2.14 -5.03
N ARG A 7 9.55 1.05 -4.82
CA ARG A 7 8.98 -0.25 -4.45
C ARG A 7 8.68 -0.26 -2.96
N HIS A 8 7.43 -0.61 -2.60
CA HIS A 8 7.10 -0.91 -1.22
C HIS A 8 7.19 -2.42 -1.04
N LEU A 9 8.34 -2.87 -0.53
CA LEU A 9 8.72 -4.28 -0.36
C LEU A 9 7.84 -5.07 0.63
N TRP A 10 6.68 -4.54 1.02
CA TRP A 10 5.96 -4.98 2.21
C TRP A 10 4.98 -6.11 1.94
N PHE A 11 4.59 -6.35 0.69
CA PHE A 11 3.73 -7.48 0.32
C PHE A 11 4.17 -8.06 -1.02
N THR A 12 4.89 -9.17 -0.95
CA THR A 12 5.06 -10.09 -2.08
C THR A 12 4.06 -11.22 -1.89
N ILE A 13 3.16 -11.41 -2.86
CA ILE A 13 2.26 -12.56 -2.86
C ILE A 13 2.71 -13.51 -3.96
N SER A 14 3.07 -14.72 -3.56
CA SER A 14 3.38 -15.81 -4.47
C SER A 14 2.32 -16.88 -4.31
N HIS A 15 1.56 -17.14 -5.38
CA HIS A 15 0.56 -18.18 -5.40
C HIS A 15 1.06 -19.37 -6.23
N THR A 16 1.28 -20.50 -5.56
CA THR A 16 1.61 -21.77 -6.20
C THR A 16 0.43 -22.71 -6.01
N LEU A 17 -0.20 -23.18 -7.09
CA LEU A 17 -1.21 -24.22 -6.98
C LEU A 17 -0.55 -25.53 -6.48
N GLN A 18 -1.31 -26.40 -5.83
CA GLN A 18 -0.80 -27.68 -5.31
C GLN A 18 -0.18 -28.61 -6.37
N ASP A 19 -0.46 -28.36 -7.66
CA ASP A 19 0.09 -29.12 -8.80
C ASP A 19 1.44 -28.58 -9.32
N GLY A 20 2.07 -27.62 -8.60
CA GLY A 20 3.37 -27.05 -8.98
C GLY A 20 3.33 -26.07 -10.15
N THR A 21 2.19 -25.93 -10.83
CA THR A 21 1.93 -24.84 -11.79
C THR A 21 1.80 -23.51 -11.06
N VAL A 22 2.71 -22.59 -11.37
CA VAL A 22 2.64 -21.20 -10.95
C VAL A 22 1.39 -20.58 -11.58
N THR A 23 0.45 -20.14 -10.75
CA THR A 23 -0.68 -19.35 -11.25
C THR A 23 -0.22 -17.91 -11.44
N VAL A 24 -0.53 -17.34 -12.60
CA VAL A 24 -0.49 -15.89 -12.77
C VAL A 24 -1.60 -15.30 -11.90
N PRO A 25 -1.32 -14.35 -10.98
CA PRO A 25 -0.05 -13.65 -10.79
C PRO A 25 0.93 -14.34 -9.83
N ALA A 26 2.22 -14.36 -10.17
CA ALA A 26 3.25 -15.15 -9.49
C ALA A 26 4.12 -14.37 -8.50
N ASN A 27 4.36 -13.07 -8.76
CA ASN A 27 5.13 -12.21 -7.87
C ASN A 27 4.57 -10.78 -7.86
N LEU A 28 3.53 -10.60 -7.06
CA LEU A 28 2.82 -9.35 -6.91
C LEU A 28 3.55 -8.37 -5.98
N GLU A 29 3.73 -7.12 -6.41
CA GLU A 29 4.30 -6.04 -5.60
C GLU A 29 3.45 -4.76 -5.70
N TRP A 30 3.20 -4.10 -4.57
CA TRP A 30 2.64 -2.74 -4.56
C TRP A 30 3.75 -1.70 -4.74
N GLN A 31 3.63 -0.87 -5.77
CA GLN A 31 4.59 0.18 -6.10
C GLN A 31 3.94 1.56 -6.04
N VAL A 32 4.67 2.55 -5.51
CA VAL A 32 4.30 3.96 -5.66
C VAL A 32 4.93 4.46 -6.94
N LEU A 33 4.08 5.06 -7.78
CA LEU A 33 4.52 5.72 -8.99
C LEU A 33 4.51 7.23 -8.76
N PRO A 34 5.58 7.84 -8.22
CA PRO A 34 5.63 9.27 -7.93
C PRO A 34 5.86 10.11 -9.20
N LYS A 35 5.63 9.55 -10.40
CA LYS A 35 5.96 10.20 -11.68
C LYS A 35 5.15 11.46 -11.95
N GLU A 36 4.01 11.63 -11.29
CA GLU A 36 3.13 12.78 -11.46
C GLU A 36 3.02 13.55 -10.13
N LEU A 37 3.11 14.89 -10.22
CA LEU A 37 2.78 15.80 -9.11
C LEU A 37 1.28 15.69 -8.84
N GLY A 38 0.87 14.76 -7.98
CA GLY A 38 -0.54 14.43 -7.77
C GLY A 38 -0.81 13.55 -6.56
N THR A 39 -2.08 13.15 -6.44
CA THR A 39 -2.61 12.31 -5.37
C THR A 39 -1.88 10.97 -5.28
N LEU A 40 -1.66 10.51 -4.04
CA LEU A 40 -1.01 9.24 -3.72
C LEU A 40 -1.62 8.05 -4.50
N ARG A 41 -0.83 7.44 -5.38
CA ARG A 41 -1.22 6.29 -6.22
C ARG A 41 -0.37 5.07 -5.89
N TYR A 42 -1.04 3.94 -5.62
CA TYR A 42 -0.41 2.63 -5.47
C TYR A 42 -0.81 1.74 -6.64
N THR A 43 0.16 1.06 -7.25
CA THR A 43 -0.06 0.15 -8.38
C THR A 43 0.41 -1.25 -7.99
N LEU A 44 -0.45 -2.24 -8.12
CA LEU A 44 -0.12 -3.65 -7.93
C LEU A 44 0.39 -4.20 -9.26
N VAL A 45 1.65 -4.59 -9.28
CA VAL A 45 2.31 -5.13 -10.47
C VAL A 45 2.73 -6.57 -10.25
N ASP A 46 2.62 -7.39 -11.28
CA ASP A 46 3.37 -8.65 -11.35
C ASP A 46 4.75 -8.37 -11.93
N THR A 47 5.78 -8.74 -11.17
CA THR A 47 7.19 -8.57 -11.55
C THR A 47 7.82 -9.84 -12.11
N ALA A 48 7.14 -10.98 -12.01
CA ALA A 48 7.54 -12.22 -12.67
C ALA A 48 7.06 -12.25 -14.13
N GLU A 49 5.99 -11.53 -14.43
CA GLU A 49 5.49 -11.35 -15.80
C GLU A 49 5.95 -10.04 -16.43
N VAL A 50 6.29 -10.12 -17.70
CA VAL A 50 6.62 -8.96 -18.53
C VAL A 50 5.62 -8.95 -19.68
N ALA A 51 4.85 -7.86 -19.80
CA ALA A 51 3.94 -7.67 -20.91
C ALA A 51 4.72 -7.62 -22.25
N GLU A 52 4.03 -7.79 -23.37
CA GLU A 52 4.64 -7.81 -24.71
C GLU A 52 5.49 -6.56 -25.03
N ASN A 53 5.23 -5.45 -24.33
CA ASN A 53 5.93 -4.18 -24.46
C ASN A 53 7.15 -4.03 -23.52
N GLY A 54 7.50 -5.06 -22.74
CA GLY A 54 8.63 -5.02 -21.80
C GLY A 54 8.30 -4.41 -20.43
N GLU A 55 7.07 -3.97 -20.19
CA GLU A 55 6.64 -3.37 -18.92
C GLU A 55 6.02 -4.42 -17.97
N PRO A 56 6.10 -4.22 -16.65
CA PRO A 56 5.48 -5.13 -15.69
C PRO A 56 3.94 -5.13 -15.84
N VAL A 57 3.33 -6.31 -15.68
CA VAL A 57 1.87 -6.47 -15.80
C VAL A 57 1.18 -5.79 -14.61
N ILE A 58 0.18 -4.94 -14.87
CA ILE A 58 -0.56 -4.23 -13.82
C ILE A 58 -1.87 -4.97 -13.55
N HIS A 59 -2.08 -5.37 -12.29
CA HIS A 59 -3.32 -6.05 -11.87
C HIS A 59 -4.29 -5.16 -11.12
N ALA A 60 -3.79 -4.13 -10.42
CA ALA A 60 -4.65 -3.20 -9.72
C ALA A 60 -4.02 -1.82 -9.60
N ILE A 61 -4.86 -0.79 -9.52
CA ILE A 61 -4.44 0.59 -9.28
C ILE A 61 -5.35 1.21 -8.24
N TYR A 62 -4.79 1.59 -7.09
CA TYR A 62 -5.46 2.41 -6.10
C TYR A 62 -5.07 3.88 -6.28
N HIS A 63 -6.08 4.74 -6.42
CA HIS A 63 -5.93 6.18 -6.36
C HIS A 63 -6.57 6.70 -5.07
N HIS A 64 -5.78 7.36 -4.23
CA HIS A 64 -6.31 8.04 -3.08
C HIS A 64 -7.10 9.28 -3.52
N ALA A 65 -8.33 9.43 -3.02
CA ALA A 65 -9.11 10.66 -3.17
C ALA A 65 -8.77 11.58 -1.99
N GLY A 66 -8.16 12.72 -2.27
CA GLY A 66 -7.80 13.70 -1.25
C GLY A 66 -6.89 14.80 -1.78
N ILE A 67 -6.93 15.98 -1.15
CA ILE A 67 -6.06 17.13 -1.46
C ILE A 67 -4.75 17.08 -0.66
N ALA A 68 -4.64 16.15 0.30
CA ALA A 68 -3.53 16.07 1.25
C ALA A 68 -2.38 15.18 0.75
N PHE A 69 -1.15 15.56 1.11
CA PHE A 69 0.08 14.80 0.85
C PHE A 69 0.23 13.51 1.69
N GLY A 70 -0.82 13.06 2.38
CA GLY A 70 -0.76 11.92 3.30
C GLY A 70 -2.12 11.27 3.54
N LEU A 71 -2.09 9.98 3.92
CA LEU A 71 -3.29 9.22 4.21
C LEU A 71 -3.93 9.67 5.54
N PRO A 72 -5.25 9.94 5.58
CA PRO A 72 -5.96 10.23 6.84
C PRO A 72 -5.89 9.03 7.78
N SER A 73 -5.88 9.29 9.09
CA SER A 73 -5.76 8.24 10.12
C SER A 73 -7.01 7.39 10.26
N ASP A 74 -8.19 7.97 10.01
CA ASP A 74 -9.46 7.42 10.51
C ASP A 74 -10.32 6.80 9.41
N TYR A 75 -10.03 7.08 8.14
CA TYR A 75 -10.79 6.56 7.00
C TYR A 75 -9.89 6.30 5.79
N ILE A 76 -10.43 5.54 4.83
CA ILE A 76 -9.83 5.34 3.51
C ILE A 76 -10.77 5.98 2.51
N GLU A 77 -10.28 6.88 1.68
CA GLU A 77 -11.06 7.47 0.59
C GLU A 77 -10.27 7.31 -0.70
N GLY A 78 -10.86 6.67 -1.70
CA GLY A 78 -10.15 6.38 -2.94
C GLY A 78 -10.90 5.41 -3.82
N VAL A 79 -10.35 5.18 -5.00
CA VAL A 79 -10.88 4.27 -6.01
C VAL A 79 -9.85 3.19 -6.27
N LEU A 80 -10.29 1.94 -6.22
CA LEU A 80 -9.51 0.77 -6.61
C LEU A 80 -10.01 0.29 -7.98
N LEU A 81 -9.13 0.31 -8.97
CA LEU A 81 -9.34 -0.27 -10.28
C LEU A 81 -8.69 -1.65 -10.29
N LEU A 82 -9.44 -2.67 -10.70
CA LEU A 82 -8.98 -4.05 -10.81
C LEU A 82 -8.96 -4.44 -12.29
N SER A 83 -7.99 -5.27 -12.67
CA SER A 83 -7.96 -5.87 -14.01
C SER A 83 -9.11 -6.87 -14.17
N ASP A 84 -9.68 -6.93 -15.36
CA ASP A 84 -10.85 -7.75 -15.69
C ASP A 84 -10.57 -9.26 -15.69
N ASN A 85 -9.29 -9.62 -15.79
CA ASN A 85 -8.80 -11.00 -15.80
C ASN A 85 -8.54 -11.59 -14.41
N LEU A 86 -8.85 -10.86 -13.32
CA LEU A 86 -8.67 -11.36 -11.97
C LEU A 86 -9.78 -12.34 -11.57
N THR A 87 -9.40 -13.43 -10.91
CA THR A 87 -10.36 -14.31 -10.22
C THR A 87 -10.84 -13.64 -8.93
N GLY A 88 -12.02 -14.02 -8.43
CA GLY A 88 -12.53 -13.45 -7.17
C GLY A 88 -11.59 -13.64 -5.96
N GLU A 89 -10.80 -14.71 -5.94
CA GLU A 89 -9.76 -14.92 -4.92
C GLU A 89 -8.61 -13.90 -5.07
N ALA A 90 -8.15 -13.67 -6.30
CA ALA A 90 -7.11 -12.69 -6.59
C ALA A 90 -7.60 -11.24 -6.33
N GLU A 91 -8.86 -10.94 -6.61
CA GLU A 91 -9.49 -9.66 -6.25
C GLU A 91 -9.52 -9.46 -4.74
N ALA A 92 -9.99 -10.46 -3.97
CA ALA A 92 -10.03 -10.41 -2.52
C ALA A 92 -8.62 -10.22 -1.92
N LEU A 93 -7.64 -10.89 -2.49
CA LEU A 93 -6.22 -10.75 -2.12
C LEU A 93 -5.69 -9.34 -2.42
N ALA A 94 -5.98 -8.78 -3.60
CA ALA A 94 -5.60 -7.42 -3.96
C ALA A 94 -6.20 -6.40 -2.97
N VAL A 95 -7.48 -6.55 -2.62
CA VAL A 95 -8.15 -5.69 -1.62
C VAL A 95 -7.52 -5.86 -0.24
N ALA A 96 -7.32 -7.08 0.23
CA ALA A 96 -6.76 -7.35 1.56
C ALA A 96 -5.35 -6.78 1.72
N THR A 97 -4.50 -6.98 0.70
CA THR A 97 -3.12 -6.47 0.72
C THR A 97 -3.05 -4.97 0.57
N LEU A 98 -3.95 -4.35 -0.19
CA LEU A 98 -4.09 -2.89 -0.23
C LEU A 98 -4.45 -2.34 1.16
N LEU A 99 -5.42 -2.92 1.86
CA LEU A 99 -5.79 -2.48 3.20
C LEU A 99 -4.61 -2.60 4.19
N GLY A 100 -3.86 -3.70 4.11
CA GLY A 100 -2.62 -3.90 4.86
C GLY A 100 -1.58 -2.82 4.57
N LEU A 101 -1.32 -2.55 3.30
CA LEU A 101 -0.41 -1.50 2.84
C LEU A 101 -0.81 -0.13 3.38
N LEU A 102 -2.07 0.27 3.20
CA LEU A 102 -2.55 1.59 3.64
C LEU A 102 -2.46 1.75 5.16
N ARG A 103 -2.74 0.68 5.92
CA ARG A 103 -2.54 0.67 7.38
C ARG A 103 -1.06 0.83 7.75
N GLN A 104 -0.17 0.11 7.07
CA GLN A 104 1.28 0.20 7.29
C GLN A 104 1.80 1.62 7.01
N VAL A 105 1.41 2.20 5.87
CA VAL A 105 1.79 3.57 5.49
C VAL A 105 1.33 4.58 6.53
N ARG A 106 0.09 4.45 7.05
CA ARG A 106 -0.39 5.28 8.17
C ARG A 106 0.51 5.16 9.40
N SER A 107 0.88 3.94 9.78
CA SER A 107 1.70 3.73 10.99
C SER A 107 3.06 4.41 10.91
N ILE A 108 3.67 4.45 9.73
CA ILE A 108 4.99 5.07 9.49
C ILE A 108 4.89 6.60 9.43
N ASN A 109 3.80 7.11 8.85
CA ASN A 109 3.58 8.54 8.68
C ASN A 109 2.91 9.22 9.89
N GLN A 110 2.59 8.48 10.96
CA GLN A 110 2.06 9.09 12.16
C GLN A 110 3.14 9.92 12.85
N PRO A 111 2.83 11.16 13.28
CA PRO A 111 3.75 11.93 14.10
C PRO A 111 4.05 11.13 15.37
N PRO A 112 5.29 11.19 15.89
CA PRO A 112 5.67 10.45 17.09
C PRO A 112 4.68 10.75 18.22
N PRO A 113 4.33 9.73 19.04
CA PRO A 113 3.39 9.93 20.14
C PRO A 113 3.87 11.09 20.99
N ARG A 114 3.04 12.14 21.11
CA ARG A 114 3.36 13.30 21.93
C ARG A 114 3.71 12.78 23.33
N PRO A 115 4.84 13.18 23.92
CA PRO A 115 5.18 12.75 25.26
C PRO A 115 3.98 13.08 26.15
N SER A 116 3.41 12.05 26.79
CA SER A 116 2.39 12.22 27.82
C SER A 116 2.90 13.30 28.75
N LYS A 117 2.22 14.45 28.77
CA LYS A 117 2.46 15.48 29.77
C LYS A 117 2.06 14.80 31.08
N LYS A 118 3.03 14.13 31.74
CA LYS A 118 2.92 13.80 33.16
C LYS A 118 2.47 15.09 33.81
N SER A 119 1.23 15.09 34.29
CA SER A 119 0.59 16.29 34.76
C SER A 119 1.54 16.95 35.76
N PHE A 120 1.79 18.25 35.58
CA PHE A 120 2.60 19.03 36.53
C PHE A 120 2.07 18.91 37.98
N VAL A 121 0.83 18.43 38.13
CA VAL A 121 0.16 18.08 39.37
C VAL A 121 0.94 17.01 40.18
N SER A 122 1.61 16.03 39.53
CA SER A 122 2.37 15.01 40.27
C SER A 122 3.68 15.52 40.86
N ARG A 123 4.20 16.68 40.40
CA ARG A 123 5.42 17.29 40.95
C ARG A 123 5.13 18.21 42.14
N VAL A 124 3.89 18.65 42.32
CA VAL A 124 3.49 19.54 43.43
C VAL A 124 2.86 18.76 44.58
N LEU A 125 2.10 17.69 44.31
CA LEU A 125 1.48 16.88 45.37
C LEU A 125 2.40 15.82 46.00
N GLY A 126 3.60 15.59 45.48
CA GLY A 126 4.59 14.68 46.09
C GLY A 126 5.40 15.29 47.24
N LYS A 127 5.06 16.52 47.66
CA LYS A 127 5.67 17.24 48.79
C LYS A 127 4.58 17.69 49.78
N ILE A 128 3.85 16.74 50.36
CA ILE A 128 3.17 16.90 51.66
C ILE A 128 3.44 15.63 52.46
#